data_AF-A0A662I1X3-F1
#
_entry.id   AF-A0A662I1X3-F1
#
_cell.length_a   1.000
_cell.length_b   1.000
_cell.length_c   1.000
_cell.angle_alpha   90.00
_cell.angle_beta   90.00
_cell.angle_gamma   90.00
#
_symmetry.space_group_name_H-M   'P 1'
#
loop_
_entity.id
_entity.type
_entity.pdbx_description
1 polymer ?
#
loop_
_entity_poly.entity_id
_entity_poly.type
_entity_poly.pdbx_seq_one_letter_code
_entity_poly.pdbx_strand_id
1 'polypeptide(L)'
;MGSKKISISIPEELLSELDSLAEKEGVSRSRIIREALNSYLLRRAPVKAKEYPTVLWKIKVTGAIRLRSPQRVRKRVRGEWIVEEI
;
A
#
# COMPACT_ATOMS: atom_id res chain seq x y z
N MET A 1 5.53 -19.10 6.43
CA MET A 1 5.09 -18.41 5.19
C MET A 1 5.35 -19.35 4.02
N GLY A 2 4.36 -19.58 3.16
CA GLY A 2 4.54 -20.48 2.01
C GLY A 2 5.54 -19.91 1.00
N SER A 3 6.45 -20.74 0.51
CA SER A 3 7.34 -20.39 -0.60
C SER A 3 6.69 -20.80 -1.92
N LYS A 4 6.51 -19.87 -2.86
CA LYS A 4 6.14 -20.18 -4.25
C LYS A 4 7.39 -20.12 -5.12
N LYS A 5 7.56 -21.10 -6.01
CA LYS A 5 8.62 -21.11 -7.03
C LYS A 5 8.15 -20.34 -8.25
N ILE A 6 9.03 -19.55 -8.83
CA ILE A 6 8.84 -18.85 -10.09
C ILE A 6 9.99 -19.23 -11.03
N SER A 7 9.69 -19.37 -12.31
CA SER A 7 10.69 -19.57 -13.37
C SER A 7 10.61 -18.38 -14.32
N ILE A 8 11.75 -17.75 -14.59
CA ILE A 8 11.85 -16.57 -15.45
C ILE A 8 13.04 -16.76 -16.39
N SER A 9 12.91 -16.29 -17.63
CA SER A 9 14.04 -16.16 -18.55
C SER A 9 14.73 -14.83 -18.30
N ILE A 10 16.06 -14.84 -18.19
CA ILE A 10 16.88 -13.64 -18.03
C ILE A 10 18.07 -13.70 -19.00
N PRO A 11 18.66 -12.55 -19.39
CA PRO A 11 19.88 -12.53 -20.19
C PRO A 11 21.03 -13.28 -19.50
N GLU A 12 21.85 -13.96 -20.30
CA GLU A 12 22.97 -14.78 -19.80
C GLU A 12 23.99 -13.94 -19.01
N GLU A 13 24.30 -12.75 -19.50
CA GLU A 13 25.21 -11.79 -18.85
C GLU A 13 24.72 -11.45 -17.43
N LEU A 14 23.42 -11.21 -17.27
CA LEU A 14 22.82 -10.88 -15.98
C LEU A 14 22.85 -12.07 -15.01
N LEU A 15 22.67 -13.29 -15.52
CA LEU A 15 22.79 -14.50 -14.72
C LEU A 15 24.24 -14.69 -14.23
N SER A 16 25.23 -14.44 -15.09
CA SER A 16 26.65 -14.55 -14.75
C SER A 16 27.05 -13.55 -13.66
N GLU A 17 26.57 -12.31 -13.74
CA GLU A 17 26.79 -11.30 -12.70
C GLU A 17 26.16 -11.71 -11.36
N LEU A 18 24.94 -12.24 -11.38
CA LEU A 18 24.25 -12.73 -10.19
C LEU A 18 24.99 -13.90 -9.53
N ASP A 19 25.49 -14.83 -10.33
CA ASP A 19 26.23 -16.00 -9.86
C ASP A 19 27.55 -15.56 -9.21
N SER A 20 28.28 -14.65 -9.86
CA SER A 20 29.51 -14.07 -9.33
C SER A 20 29.28 -13.34 -7.99
N LEU A 21 28.16 -12.62 -7.87
CA LEU A 21 27.79 -11.93 -6.63
C LEU A 21 27.42 -12.92 -5.52
N ALA A 22 26.65 -13.95 -5.85
CA ALA A 22 26.26 -15.02 -4.93
C ALA A 22 27.47 -15.75 -4.34
N GLU A 23 28.46 -16.06 -5.18
CA GLU A 23 29.73 -16.67 -4.75
C GLU A 23 30.54 -15.75 -3.84
N LYS A 24 30.70 -14.47 -4.23
CA LYS A 24 31.46 -13.48 -3.43
C LYS A 24 30.87 -13.26 -2.04
N GLU A 25 29.54 -13.23 -1.94
CA GLU A 25 28.84 -13.00 -0.67
C GLU A 25 28.57 -14.29 0.13
N GLY A 26 28.81 -15.47 -0.46
CA GLY A 26 28.51 -16.76 0.17
C GLY A 26 27.01 -16.98 0.42
N VAL A 27 26.14 -16.42 -0.44
CA VAL A 27 24.69 -16.48 -0.29
C VAL A 27 24.02 -17.11 -1.50
N SER A 28 22.79 -17.62 -1.34
CA SER A 28 22.03 -18.14 -2.47
C SER A 28 21.56 -17.03 -3.43
N ARG A 29 21.50 -17.32 -4.73
CA ARG A 29 20.88 -16.47 -5.77
C ARG A 29 19.48 -16.00 -5.35
N SER A 30 18.69 -16.92 -4.79
CA SER A 30 17.33 -16.65 -4.29
C SER A 30 17.29 -15.61 -3.18
N ARG A 31 18.34 -15.48 -2.36
CA ARG A 31 18.43 -14.43 -1.34
C ARG A 31 18.62 -13.07 -1.99
N ILE A 32 19.59 -12.95 -2.90
CA ILE A 32 19.87 -11.71 -3.62
C ILE A 32 18.64 -11.26 -4.41
N ILE A 33 18.02 -12.17 -5.17
CA ILE A 33 16.79 -11.88 -5.93
C ILE A 33 15.67 -11.38 -5.01
N ARG A 34 15.51 -11.99 -3.82
CA ARG A 34 14.48 -11.57 -2.86
C ARG A 34 14.75 -10.18 -2.30
N GLU A 35 16.00 -9.86 -1.98
CA GLU A 35 16.41 -8.55 -1.47
C GLU A 35 16.26 -7.45 -2.55
N ALA A 36 16.66 -7.76 -3.79
CA ALA A 36 16.48 -6.89 -4.94
C ALA A 36 14.99 -6.64 -5.23
N LEU A 37 14.16 -7.69 -5.26
CA LEU A 37 12.71 -7.57 -5.44
C LEU A 37 12.07 -6.74 -4.33
N ASN A 38 12.43 -6.98 -3.07
CA ASN A 38 11.89 -6.21 -1.95
C ASN A 38 12.24 -4.72 -2.09
N SER A 39 13.50 -4.42 -2.39
CA SER A 39 13.97 -3.05 -2.61
C SER A 39 13.28 -2.38 -3.79
N TYR A 40 13.10 -3.09 -4.91
CA TYR A 40 12.42 -2.58 -6.09
C TYR A 40 10.94 -2.30 -5.82
N LEU A 41 10.26 -3.24 -5.16
CA LEU A 41 8.86 -3.09 -4.79
C LEU A 41 8.66 -1.98 -3.76
N LEU A 42 9.56 -1.79 -2.80
CA LEU A 42 9.48 -0.66 -1.85
C LEU A 42 9.62 0.69 -2.55
N ARG A 43 10.52 0.81 -3.53
CA ARG A 43 10.69 2.03 -4.35
C ARG A 43 9.49 2.30 -5.27
N ARG A 44 8.86 1.25 -5.77
CA ARG A 44 7.72 1.31 -6.70
C ARG A 44 6.37 1.29 -6.00
N ALA A 45 6.33 0.94 -4.72
CA ALA A 45 5.11 0.92 -3.96
C ALA A 45 4.51 2.33 -4.08
N PRO A 46 3.24 2.45 -4.49
CA PRO A 46 2.57 3.73 -4.30
C PRO A 46 2.77 4.06 -2.83
N VAL A 47 3.18 5.30 -2.53
CA VAL A 47 3.08 5.82 -1.17
C VAL A 47 1.66 5.46 -0.78
N LYS A 48 1.49 4.43 0.07
CA LYS A 48 0.18 4.16 0.64
C LYS A 48 -0.15 5.50 1.22
N ALA A 49 -1.17 6.16 0.68
CA ALA A 49 -1.69 7.35 1.29
C ALA A 49 -1.96 6.89 2.71
N LYS A 50 -1.04 7.23 3.63
CA LYS A 50 -1.26 7.25 5.07
C LYS A 50 -2.60 7.94 5.12
N GLU A 51 -3.67 7.22 5.47
CA GLU A 51 -5.04 7.71 5.36
C GLU A 51 -5.01 9.20 5.65
N TYR A 52 -5.15 10.02 4.61
CA TYR A 52 -4.88 11.44 4.76
C TYR A 52 -5.83 11.92 5.85
N PRO A 53 -5.43 12.89 6.68
CA PRO A 53 -6.19 13.33 7.84
C PRO A 53 -7.41 14.17 7.43
N THR A 54 -8.12 13.79 6.37
CA THR A 54 -9.49 14.21 6.18
C THR A 54 -10.35 13.37 7.12
N VAL A 55 -11.28 14.03 7.81
CA VAL A 55 -12.13 13.50 8.91
C VAL A 55 -12.86 12.19 8.56
N LEU A 56 -12.90 11.82 7.28
CA LEU A 56 -13.51 10.62 6.71
C LEU A 56 -13.05 9.32 7.36
N TRP A 57 -11.77 9.16 7.71
CA TRP A 57 -11.31 7.93 8.37
C TRP A 57 -11.90 7.80 9.79
N LYS A 58 -12.00 8.91 10.54
CA LYS A 58 -12.67 8.96 11.86
C LYS A 58 -14.16 8.63 11.77
N ILE A 59 -14.82 9.08 10.70
CA ILE A 59 -16.25 8.81 10.44
C ILE A 59 -16.47 7.32 10.08
N LYS A 60 -15.51 6.69 9.40
CA LYS A 60 -15.55 5.27 9.04
C LYS A 60 -15.30 4.36 10.26
N VAL A 61 -14.34 4.72 11.12
CA VAL A 61 -13.97 3.97 12.34
C VAL A 61 -15.06 4.05 13.41
N THR A 62 -15.77 5.18 13.52
CA THR A 62 -16.90 5.32 14.46
C THR A 62 -18.15 4.57 14.02
N GLY A 63 -18.12 3.84 12.88
CA GLY A 63 -19.26 3.06 12.39
C GLY A 63 -20.45 3.92 11.93
N ALA A 64 -20.27 5.24 11.79
CA ALA A 64 -21.33 6.17 11.39
C ALA A 64 -21.82 5.92 9.96
N ILE A 65 -21.02 5.26 9.12
CA ILE A 65 -21.43 4.73 7.81
C ILE A 65 -22.09 3.36 7.96
N ARG A 66 -23.11 3.29 8.81
CA ARG A 66 -24.18 2.28 8.76
C ARG A 66 -25.56 2.86 8.97
N LEU A 67 -25.69 4.19 8.95
CA LEU A 67 -27.00 4.84 9.04
C LEU A 67 -27.38 5.37 7.67
N ARG A 68 -28.18 4.53 6.99
CA ARG A 68 -29.23 4.82 6.01
C ARG A 68 -29.02 6.06 5.14
N SER A 69 -29.04 5.82 3.83
CA SER A 69 -29.37 6.81 2.79
C SER A 69 -30.28 7.91 3.34
N PRO A 70 -30.02 9.20 3.05
CA PRO A 70 -30.77 10.32 3.62
C PRO A 70 -32.24 10.20 3.24
N GLN A 71 -32.99 9.42 4.02
CA GLN A 71 -34.42 9.49 4.07
C GLN A 71 -34.70 10.82 4.76
N ARG A 72 -34.81 11.85 3.91
CA ARG A 72 -35.74 12.95 4.09
C ARG A 72 -36.89 12.45 4.94
N VAL A 73 -37.09 13.05 6.12
CA VAL A 73 -38.39 13.30 6.79
C VAL A 73 -38.13 13.73 8.25
N ARG A 74 -38.52 14.98 8.55
CA ARG A 74 -38.99 15.50 9.84
C ARG A 74 -38.01 15.89 10.96
N LYS A 75 -36.87 16.53 10.66
CA LYS A 75 -36.29 17.46 11.65
C LYS A 75 -36.02 18.81 11.01
N ARG A 76 -36.81 19.83 11.37
CA ARG A 76 -36.47 21.24 11.13
C ARG A 76 -35.32 21.56 12.06
N VAL A 77 -34.14 21.80 11.49
CA VAL A 77 -33.04 22.42 12.24
C VAL A 77 -33.45 23.88 12.45
N ARG A 78 -33.76 24.26 13.69
CA ARG A 78 -33.88 25.67 14.11
C ARG A 78 -32.53 26.07 14.68
N GLY A 79 -31.68 26.62 13.82
CA GLY A 79 -30.38 27.16 14.16
C GLY A 79 -29.77 27.73 12.90
N GLU A 80 -29.25 28.95 12.99
CA GLU A 80 -28.54 29.60 11.89
C GLU A 80 -27.20 28.88 11.69
N TRP A 81 -26.91 28.54 10.44
CA TRP A 81 -25.61 28.02 10.07
C TRP A 81 -24.62 29.17 10.07
N ILE A 82 -23.58 29.11 10.92
CA ILE A 82 -22.41 29.97 10.81
C ILE A 82 -21.33 29.14 10.10
N VAL A 83 -21.03 29.52 8.86
CA VAL A 83 -19.89 29.01 8.11
C VAL A 83 -18.84 30.12 8.16
N GLU A 84 -17.73 29.90 8.88
CA GLU A 84 -16.55 30.76 8.78
C GLU A 84 -15.79 30.39 7.49
N GLU A 85 -15.56 31.38 6.64
CA GLU A 85 -14.73 31.25 5.44
C GLU A 85 -13.24 31.34 5.79
N ILE A 86 -12.43 30.50 5.13
CA ILE A 86 -11.05 30.83 4.73
C ILE A 86 -10.98 30.63 3.23
#